data_AF-A0A965PTC2-F1
#
_entry.id   AF-A0A965PTC2-F1
#
_cell.length_a   1.000
_cell.length_b   1.000
_cell.length_c   1.000
_cell.angle_alpha   90.00
_cell.angle_beta   90.00
_cell.angle_gamma   90.00
#
_symmetry.space_group_name_H-M   'P 1'
#
loop_
_entity.id
_entity.type
_entity.pdbx_description
1 polymer ?
#
loop_
_entity_poly.entity_id
_entity_poly.type
_entity_poly.pdbx_seq_one_letter_code
_entity_poly.pdbx_strand_id
1 'polypeptide(L)'
;MKWETVKRLNIGRHYDNNEDELKLIRENTDSETYKVNASEEHSEIDHEMDDEEDSKGFNIYIKEETYNDYPEAASNNAKRALKYKEENGSSCGTPVGWTRARQLANREPLSRDTIARMASFKRHQQNKDVPYDEGCGGIMWDAWGGDSGINWAIAKLQAIDNKDESMIYGYKRLQQDVKDVDVKQGIVTGYFSAFNIVDADGDIIRPGAFKRSIDEWFPKGRVKHLLNHDPKQPLGKINVLKEDEYGLYYESQIGKHSLGVDFLKMVESDLVKEHSIGFNVRNQKKGKDANELLDITLYEGSSLTSWGANEYTPMLGVKSLDQRVERVKKLERFVKHSDATDETIQLLMLEIKQLNQLIEDMSAAQAPAPADPAPV
;
A
#
# COMPACT_ATOMS: atom_id res chain seq x y z
N MET A 1 10.96 -4.14 16.66
CA MET A 1 9.70 -3.71 17.27
C MET A 1 9.65 -4.23 18.70
N LYS A 2 8.83 -3.64 19.58
CA LYS A 2 8.44 -4.35 20.81
C LYS A 2 7.61 -5.56 20.38
N TRP A 3 7.83 -6.73 20.98
CA TRP A 3 7.17 -8.00 20.59
C TRP A 3 5.64 -7.92 20.61
N GLU A 4 5.10 -7.04 21.46
CA GLU A 4 3.68 -6.69 21.52
C GLU A 4 3.15 -6.12 20.19
N THR A 5 3.97 -5.44 19.39
CA THR A 5 3.56 -4.95 18.06
C THR A 5 3.36 -6.09 17.07
N VAL A 6 4.19 -7.15 17.11
CA VAL A 6 4.05 -8.28 16.17
C VAL A 6 2.84 -9.15 16.55
N LYS A 7 2.56 -9.32 17.86
CA LYS A 7 1.31 -9.94 18.36
C LYS A 7 0.06 -9.16 17.94
N ARG A 8 0.17 -7.83 17.81
CA ARG A 8 -0.94 -6.91 17.58
C ARG A 8 -1.31 -6.73 16.11
N LEU A 9 -0.37 -6.95 15.19
CA LEU A 9 -0.59 -6.82 13.74
C LEU A 9 -1.32 -8.04 13.10
N ASN A 10 -1.66 -9.07 13.89
CA ASN A 10 -2.37 -10.30 13.47
C ASN A 10 -1.94 -10.84 12.10
N ILE A 11 -0.63 -10.85 11.85
CA ILE A 11 -0.05 -11.35 10.61
C ILE A 11 -0.10 -12.87 10.70
N GLY A 12 -1.27 -13.45 10.43
CA GLY A 12 -1.52 -14.88 10.64
C GLY A 12 -0.55 -15.79 9.88
N ARG A 13 0.18 -15.27 8.89
CA ARG A 13 1.21 -15.96 8.09
C ARG A 13 2.37 -15.03 7.76
N HIS A 14 3.59 -15.43 8.14
CA HIS A 14 4.84 -14.73 7.85
C HIS A 14 5.75 -15.57 6.96
N TYR A 15 6.26 -14.97 5.89
CA TYR A 15 7.17 -15.61 4.94
C TYR A 15 8.53 -14.90 4.99
N ASP A 16 9.57 -15.63 5.37
CA ASP A 16 10.94 -15.13 5.44
C ASP A 16 11.92 -16.25 5.08
N ASN A 17 13.13 -15.91 4.65
CA ASN A 17 14.17 -16.90 4.39
C ASN A 17 15.16 -17.03 5.57
N ASN A 18 15.01 -16.18 6.59
CA ASN A 18 15.80 -16.19 7.80
C ASN A 18 15.11 -17.03 8.90
N GLU A 19 15.66 -18.21 9.20
CA GLU A 19 15.14 -19.10 10.24
C GLU A 19 15.15 -18.50 11.64
N ASP A 20 16.12 -17.64 11.96
CA ASP A 20 16.18 -17.00 13.26
C ASP A 20 15.06 -15.97 13.41
N GLU A 21 14.68 -15.25 12.34
CA GLU A 21 13.52 -14.34 12.35
C GLU A 21 12.21 -15.12 12.45
N LEU A 22 12.04 -16.20 11.68
CA LEU A 22 10.87 -17.08 11.78
C LEU A 22 10.74 -17.70 13.16
N LYS A 23 11.87 -18.15 13.75
CA LYS A 23 11.91 -18.68 15.11
C LYS A 23 11.54 -17.61 16.14
N LEU A 24 12.11 -16.42 16.04
CA LEU A 24 11.79 -15.32 16.93
C LEU A 24 10.31 -14.90 16.80
N ILE A 25 9.73 -14.91 15.60
CA ILE A 25 8.30 -14.66 15.37
C ILE A 25 7.44 -15.76 16.01
N ARG A 26 7.78 -17.04 15.82
CA ARG A 26 7.10 -18.19 16.46
C ARG A 26 7.14 -18.14 17.98
N GLU A 27 8.29 -17.78 18.55
CA GLU A 27 8.49 -17.72 20.01
C GLU A 27 7.74 -16.54 20.64
N ASN A 28 7.39 -15.52 19.86
CA ASN A 28 6.83 -14.28 20.37
C ASN A 28 5.45 -13.92 19.80
N THR A 29 4.83 -14.74 18.93
CA THR A 29 3.51 -14.48 18.32
C THR A 29 2.77 -15.79 17.98
N ASP A 30 1.45 -15.71 17.76
CA ASP A 30 0.63 -16.85 17.30
C ASP A 30 0.64 -17.02 15.76
N SER A 31 1.57 -16.34 15.07
CA SER A 31 1.66 -16.31 13.60
C SER A 31 2.19 -17.63 13.04
N GLU A 32 1.56 -18.15 11.97
CA GLU A 32 2.16 -19.22 11.17
C GLU A 32 3.40 -18.66 10.44
N THR A 33 4.52 -19.37 10.43
CA THR A 33 5.77 -18.91 9.80
C THR A 33 6.24 -19.91 8.75
N TYR A 34 6.58 -19.43 7.57
CA TYR A 34 6.96 -20.23 6.42
C TYR A 34 8.35 -19.83 5.95
N LYS A 35 9.25 -20.81 5.92
CA LYS A 35 10.60 -20.63 5.37
C LYS A 35 10.53 -20.60 3.85
N VAL A 36 11.00 -19.51 3.26
CA VAL A 36 11.18 -19.41 1.81
C VAL A 36 12.59 -19.88 1.47
N ASN A 37 12.71 -20.99 0.74
CA ASN A 37 14.00 -21.46 0.23
C ASN A 37 14.28 -20.80 -1.13
N ALA A 38 15.46 -20.20 -1.26
CA ALA A 38 15.96 -19.77 -2.56
C ALA A 38 16.47 -21.01 -3.32
N SER A 39 15.75 -21.46 -4.34
CA SER A 39 16.34 -22.33 -5.36
C SER A 39 15.78 -22.03 -6.76
N GLU A 40 16.72 -21.52 -7.54
CA GLU A 40 16.96 -21.58 -8.98
C GLU A 40 16.14 -22.56 -9.85
N GLU A 41 15.92 -22.07 -11.08
CA GLU A 41 15.67 -22.75 -12.36
C GLU A 41 14.38 -23.56 -12.61
N HIS A 42 13.91 -23.37 -13.85
CA HIS A 42 12.84 -24.11 -14.51
C HIS A 42 13.13 -25.61 -14.52
N SER A 43 12.16 -26.42 -14.09
CA SER A 43 11.95 -27.74 -14.68
C SER A 43 10.45 -28.04 -14.75
N GLU A 44 9.98 -28.29 -15.97
CA GLU A 44 8.72 -28.97 -16.24
C GLU A 44 8.77 -30.36 -15.62
N ILE A 45 7.73 -30.75 -14.88
CA ILE A 45 7.44 -32.16 -14.60
C ILE A 45 5.93 -32.35 -14.76
N ASP A 46 5.56 -32.98 -15.89
CA ASP A 46 4.32 -33.73 -16.03
C ASP A 46 4.30 -34.90 -15.03
N HIS A 47 3.22 -35.08 -14.27
CA HIS A 47 2.49 -36.35 -14.24
C HIS A 47 1.21 -36.36 -13.39
N GLU A 48 0.15 -36.80 -14.06
CA GLU A 48 -0.94 -37.73 -13.69
C GLU A 48 -1.62 -37.63 -12.32
N MET A 49 -2.93 -37.38 -12.41
CA MET A 49 -3.92 -37.59 -11.37
C MET A 49 -3.98 -39.06 -10.98
N ASP A 50 -3.94 -39.34 -9.68
CA ASP A 50 -4.63 -40.50 -9.12
C ASP A 50 -5.32 -40.07 -7.82
N ASP A 51 -6.62 -40.39 -7.77
CA ASP A 51 -7.53 -40.17 -6.66
C ASP A 51 -7.18 -41.07 -5.46
N GLU A 52 -7.20 -40.54 -4.23
CA GLU A 52 -7.95 -41.08 -3.09
C GLU A 52 -7.71 -40.26 -1.80
N GLU A 53 -8.81 -40.04 -1.06
CA GLU A 53 -8.92 -39.26 0.18
C GLU A 53 -8.10 -39.82 1.35
N ASP A 54 -7.32 -38.97 2.05
CA ASP A 54 -7.53 -38.73 3.49
C ASP A 54 -6.57 -37.67 4.10
N SER A 55 -7.16 -36.59 4.62
CA SER A 55 -6.76 -35.92 5.87
C SER A 55 -5.25 -35.71 6.17
N LYS A 56 -4.56 -34.79 5.48
CA LYS A 56 -3.41 -34.03 6.02
C LYS A 56 -3.38 -32.62 5.42
N GLY A 57 -2.94 -31.66 6.23
CA GLY A 57 -3.05 -30.21 6.00
C GLY A 57 -2.78 -29.76 4.56
N PHE A 58 -3.66 -28.88 4.09
CA PHE A 58 -3.57 -28.20 2.81
C PHE A 58 -2.36 -27.25 2.83
N ASN A 59 -1.16 -27.78 2.59
CA ASN A 59 0.05 -26.99 2.37
C ASN A 59 -0.06 -26.34 0.99
N ILE A 60 -0.65 -25.14 0.95
CA ILE A 60 -0.55 -24.26 -0.21
C ILE A 60 0.90 -23.79 -0.28
N TYR A 61 1.70 -24.45 -1.12
CA TYR A 61 3.02 -23.96 -1.49
C TYR A 61 2.85 -22.71 -2.36
N ILE A 62 2.86 -21.53 -1.75
CA ILE A 62 2.97 -20.26 -2.47
C ILE A 62 4.46 -20.05 -2.74
N LYS A 63 4.87 -20.19 -4.01
CA LYS A 63 6.23 -19.87 -4.47
C LYS A 63 6.35 -18.34 -4.53
N GLU A 64 6.87 -17.73 -3.46
CA GLU A 64 7.10 -16.27 -3.41
C GLU A 64 8.46 -15.92 -4.04
N GLU A 65 8.48 -14.99 -5.00
CA GLU A 65 9.71 -14.49 -5.58
C GLU A 65 10.55 -13.73 -4.52
N THR A 66 11.88 -13.90 -4.57
CA THR A 66 12.81 -13.19 -3.67
C THR A 66 13.91 -12.48 -4.46
N TYR A 67 14.45 -11.39 -3.92
CA TYR A 67 15.31 -10.46 -4.65
C TYR A 67 16.56 -10.07 -3.84
N ASN A 68 17.74 -10.16 -4.46
CA ASN A 68 19.02 -9.77 -3.86
C ASN A 68 19.78 -8.72 -4.69
N ASP A 69 19.08 -8.06 -5.61
CA ASP A 69 19.66 -7.10 -6.57
C ASP A 69 19.73 -5.66 -6.04
N TYR A 70 19.69 -5.47 -4.72
CA TYR A 70 19.88 -4.16 -4.11
C TYR A 70 21.31 -3.64 -4.32
N PRO A 71 21.48 -2.30 -4.43
CA PRO A 71 22.77 -1.67 -4.69
C PRO A 71 23.82 -2.05 -3.65
N GLU A 72 25.08 -2.15 -4.07
CA GLU A 72 26.20 -2.41 -3.17
C GLU A 72 26.33 -1.35 -2.07
N ALA A 73 26.00 -0.10 -2.38
CA ALA A 73 25.94 0.98 -1.40
C ALA A 73 25.00 0.66 -0.22
N ALA A 74 23.87 -0.03 -0.45
CA ALA A 74 22.97 -0.45 0.61
C ALA A 74 23.61 -1.49 1.54
N SER A 75 24.32 -2.47 0.97
CA SER A 75 25.10 -3.44 1.73
C SER A 75 26.22 -2.77 2.53
N ASN A 76 26.90 -1.79 1.96
CA ASN A 76 28.00 -1.07 2.61
C ASN A 76 27.53 -0.20 3.77
N ASN A 77 26.38 0.47 3.63
CA ASN A 77 25.73 1.20 4.72
C ASN A 77 25.37 0.27 5.88
N ALA A 78 24.77 -0.88 5.57
CA ALA A 78 24.38 -1.86 6.58
C ALA A 78 25.61 -2.45 7.32
N LYS A 79 26.69 -2.75 6.59
CA LYS A 79 27.98 -3.17 7.17
C LYS A 79 28.57 -2.09 8.09
N ARG A 80 28.52 -0.81 7.69
CA ARG A 80 28.99 0.31 8.51
C ARG A 80 28.21 0.42 9.83
N ALA A 81 26.88 0.32 9.77
CA ALA A 81 26.04 0.36 10.98
C ALA A 81 26.29 -0.84 11.91
N LEU A 82 26.44 -2.06 11.35
CA LEU A 82 26.77 -3.26 12.13
C LEU A 82 28.14 -3.15 12.80
N LYS A 83 29.17 -2.73 12.06
CA LYS A 83 30.52 -2.55 12.56
C LYS A 83 30.54 -1.55 13.73
N TYR A 84 29.88 -0.41 13.57
CA TYR A 84 29.79 0.57 14.65
C TYR A 84 29.14 0.00 15.90
N LYS A 85 28.03 -0.75 15.76
CA LYS A 85 27.35 -1.40 16.88
C LYS A 85 28.23 -2.45 17.57
N GLU A 86 29.07 -3.17 16.84
CA GLU A 86 29.99 -4.15 17.39
C GLU A 86 31.12 -3.46 18.19
N GLU A 87 31.69 -2.40 17.64
CA GLU A 87 32.83 -1.68 18.23
C GLU A 87 32.43 -0.80 19.43
N ASN A 88 31.26 -0.17 19.38
CA ASN A 88 30.86 0.87 20.34
C ASN A 88 29.65 0.47 21.20
N GLY A 89 29.01 -0.65 20.88
CA GLY A 89 27.67 -0.95 21.37
C GLY A 89 26.61 -0.03 20.75
N SER A 90 25.34 -0.35 20.96
CA SER A 90 24.24 0.53 20.57
C SER A 90 22.99 0.20 21.36
N SER A 91 22.34 1.21 21.93
CA SER A 91 20.98 1.12 22.48
C SER A 91 19.90 1.29 21.40
N CYS A 92 20.31 1.56 20.15
CA CYS A 92 19.42 1.88 19.06
C CYS A 92 18.91 0.64 18.32
N GLY A 93 17.78 0.83 17.64
CA GLY A 93 17.19 -0.20 16.80
C GLY A 93 16.50 -1.30 17.58
N THR A 94 16.04 -2.31 16.84
CA THR A 94 15.36 -3.46 17.41
C THR A 94 15.91 -4.73 16.74
N PRO A 95 15.64 -5.93 17.26
CA PRO A 95 16.14 -7.17 16.65
C PRO A 95 15.87 -7.23 15.14
N VAL A 96 14.65 -6.90 14.70
CA VAL A 96 14.26 -6.82 13.28
C VAL A 96 15.13 -5.85 12.47
N GLY A 97 15.41 -4.66 13.01
CA GLY A 97 16.24 -3.67 12.32
C GLY A 97 17.70 -4.13 12.17
N TRP A 98 18.21 -4.84 13.17
CA TRP A 98 19.56 -5.41 13.12
C TRP A 98 19.64 -6.68 12.26
N THR A 99 18.56 -7.47 12.20
CA THR A 99 18.42 -8.58 11.24
C THR A 99 18.42 -8.07 9.80
N ARG A 100 17.66 -7.01 9.51
CA ARG A 100 17.68 -6.33 8.21
C ARG A 100 19.09 -5.90 7.81
N ALA A 101 19.82 -5.29 8.74
CA ALA A 101 21.20 -4.90 8.52
C ALA A 101 22.10 -6.09 8.14
N ARG A 102 21.95 -7.24 8.82
CA ARG A 102 22.72 -8.46 8.49
C ARG A 102 22.34 -9.01 7.12
N GLN A 103 21.05 -9.10 6.81
CA GLN A 103 20.56 -9.56 5.50
C GLN A 103 21.16 -8.72 4.37
N LEU A 104 21.12 -7.39 4.49
CA LEU A 104 21.69 -6.46 3.51
C LEU A 104 23.22 -6.56 3.43
N ALA A 105 23.90 -6.70 4.56
CA ALA A 105 25.35 -6.86 4.62
C ALA A 105 25.81 -8.14 3.93
N ASN A 106 25.04 -9.22 4.06
CA ASN A 106 25.33 -10.55 3.52
C ASN A 106 24.85 -10.76 2.07
N ARG A 107 24.17 -9.78 1.46
CA ARG A 107 23.53 -9.92 0.15
C ARG A 107 22.46 -11.02 0.10
N GLU A 108 21.80 -11.28 1.23
CA GLU A 108 20.72 -12.26 1.31
C GLU A 108 19.52 -11.85 0.44
N PRO A 109 18.82 -12.80 -0.20
CA PRO A 109 17.61 -12.52 -0.96
C PRO A 109 16.48 -12.07 -0.05
N LEU A 110 15.60 -11.20 -0.55
CA LEU A 110 14.58 -10.51 0.23
C LEU A 110 13.19 -10.78 -0.36
N SER A 111 12.22 -11.10 0.48
CA SER A 111 10.81 -11.21 0.07
C SER A 111 10.18 -9.85 -0.26
N ARG A 112 9.05 -9.85 -0.97
CA ARG A 112 8.30 -8.63 -1.29
C ARG A 112 7.84 -7.89 -0.02
N ASP A 113 7.37 -8.61 1.00
CA ASP A 113 7.02 -8.01 2.31
C ASP A 113 8.21 -7.29 2.95
N THR A 114 9.37 -7.95 2.94
CA THR A 114 10.61 -7.37 3.41
C THR A 114 10.97 -6.08 2.66
N ILE A 115 10.86 -6.08 1.33
CA ILE A 115 11.16 -4.92 0.50
C ILE A 115 10.17 -3.78 0.82
N ALA A 116 8.89 -4.09 1.05
CA ALA A 116 7.91 -3.12 1.52
C ALA A 116 8.27 -2.53 2.89
N ARG A 117 8.73 -3.36 3.84
CA ARG A 117 9.24 -2.89 5.15
C ARG A 117 10.43 -1.95 4.97
N MET A 118 11.36 -2.24 4.06
CA MET A 118 12.48 -1.34 3.73
C MET A 118 12.00 -0.02 3.11
N ALA A 119 11.11 -0.06 2.13
CA ALA A 119 10.53 1.14 1.52
C ALA A 119 9.83 2.04 2.56
N SER A 120 9.09 1.43 3.49
CA SER A 120 8.42 2.16 4.59
C SER A 120 9.38 2.96 5.47
N PHE A 121 10.66 2.55 5.54
CA PHE A 121 11.67 3.17 6.39
C PHE A 121 12.01 4.61 5.96
N LYS A 122 11.64 5.00 4.73
CA LYS A 122 11.74 6.39 4.22
C LYS A 122 11.12 7.43 5.16
N ARG A 123 10.12 7.06 5.96
CA ARG A 123 9.51 7.95 6.99
C ARG A 123 10.49 8.47 8.07
N HIS A 124 11.69 7.89 8.15
CA HIS A 124 12.76 8.28 9.06
C HIS A 124 13.84 9.12 8.39
N GLN A 125 13.66 9.53 7.13
CA GLN A 125 14.66 10.26 6.34
C GLN A 125 15.11 11.55 7.02
N GLN A 126 14.23 12.26 7.73
CA GLN A 126 14.59 13.48 8.47
C GLN A 126 15.64 13.27 9.57
N ASN A 127 15.82 12.02 10.03
CA ASN A 127 16.81 11.67 11.05
C ASN A 127 18.08 11.05 10.44
N LYS A 128 18.20 10.97 9.10
CA LYS A 128 19.26 10.21 8.44
C LYS A 128 20.66 10.75 8.69
N ASP A 129 20.77 12.05 8.94
CA ASP A 129 22.05 12.75 9.13
C ASP A 129 22.43 12.88 10.61
N VAL A 130 21.64 12.30 11.53
CA VAL A 130 21.98 12.29 12.97
C VAL A 130 23.24 11.44 13.18
N PRO A 131 24.33 11.99 13.75
CA PRO A 131 25.54 11.24 14.03
C PRO A 131 25.29 10.02 14.91
N TYR A 132 26.05 8.94 14.69
CA TYR A 132 25.81 7.63 15.31
C TYR A 132 25.94 7.63 16.84
N ASP A 133 26.78 8.52 17.37
CA ASP A 133 27.03 8.74 18.79
C ASP A 133 26.05 9.73 19.42
N GLU A 134 25.42 10.57 18.61
CA GLU A 134 24.46 11.59 19.06
C GLU A 134 23.01 11.09 19.05
N GLY A 135 22.69 10.07 18.26
CA GLY A 135 21.36 9.50 18.26
C GLY A 135 21.13 8.33 17.31
N CYS A 136 19.93 7.76 17.38
CA CYS A 136 19.59 6.54 16.65
C CYS A 136 19.26 6.75 15.17
N GLY A 137 19.18 7.99 14.70
CA GLY A 137 18.72 8.35 13.37
C GLY A 137 19.62 7.78 12.26
N GLY A 138 20.86 8.27 12.18
CA GLY A 138 21.78 7.89 11.11
C GLY A 138 22.19 6.43 11.17
N ILE A 139 22.46 5.88 12.36
CA ILE A 139 22.85 4.47 12.50
C ILE A 139 21.74 3.53 12.04
N MET A 140 20.47 3.84 12.34
CA MET A 140 19.35 3.02 11.89
C MET A 140 18.98 3.29 10.44
N TRP A 141 19.21 4.49 9.92
CA TRP A 141 19.08 4.75 8.48
C TRP A 141 20.01 3.85 7.68
N ASP A 142 21.27 3.80 8.07
CA ASP A 142 22.28 2.97 7.41
C ASP A 142 22.06 1.47 7.65
N ALA A 143 21.59 1.06 8.83
CA ALA A 143 21.22 -0.33 9.11
C ALA A 143 20.12 -0.85 8.15
N TRP A 144 19.26 0.03 7.64
CA TRP A 144 18.22 -0.29 6.66
C TRP A 144 18.67 -0.06 5.20
N GLY A 145 19.96 0.20 4.97
CA GLY A 145 20.56 0.35 3.65
C GLY A 145 20.72 1.80 3.18
N GLY A 146 20.39 2.78 4.02
CA GLY A 146 20.50 4.21 3.72
C GLY A 146 19.70 4.64 2.49
N ASP A 147 20.06 5.79 1.91
CA ASP A 147 19.35 6.35 0.74
C ASP A 147 19.29 5.34 -0.43
N SER A 148 20.39 4.64 -0.69
CA SER A 148 20.49 3.67 -1.79
C SER A 148 19.59 2.45 -1.59
N GLY A 149 19.54 1.89 -0.38
CA GLY A 149 18.72 0.71 -0.09
C GLY A 149 17.23 1.04 -0.06
N ILE A 150 16.87 2.20 0.51
CA ILE A 150 15.47 2.62 0.64
C ILE A 150 14.91 3.03 -0.72
N ASN A 151 15.66 3.79 -1.53
CA ASN A 151 15.21 4.16 -2.88
C ASN A 151 15.13 2.95 -3.82
N TRP A 152 16.07 2.00 -3.73
CA TRP A 152 15.95 0.72 -4.43
C TRP A 152 14.70 -0.03 -3.99
N ALA A 153 14.43 -0.11 -2.69
CA ALA A 153 13.28 -0.85 -2.19
C ALA A 153 11.96 -0.26 -2.70
N ILE A 154 11.85 1.07 -2.77
CA ILE A 154 10.68 1.77 -3.34
C ILE A 154 10.52 1.43 -4.83
N ALA A 155 11.58 1.57 -5.62
CA ALA A 155 11.53 1.30 -7.07
C ALA A 155 11.31 -0.19 -7.37
N LYS A 156 11.92 -1.07 -6.57
CA LYS A 156 11.77 -2.52 -6.68
C LYS A 156 10.37 -2.95 -6.32
N LEU A 157 9.78 -2.41 -5.25
CA LEU A 157 8.40 -2.70 -4.87
C LEU A 157 7.43 -2.31 -5.99
N GLN A 158 7.60 -1.12 -6.58
CA GLN A 158 6.83 -0.72 -7.77
C GLN A 158 7.02 -1.70 -8.92
N ALA A 159 8.26 -2.14 -9.20
CA ALA A 159 8.51 -3.09 -10.28
C ALA A 159 7.91 -4.49 -10.00
N ILE A 160 7.90 -4.95 -8.74
CA ILE A 160 7.34 -6.24 -8.35
C ILE A 160 5.81 -6.18 -8.40
N ASP A 161 5.22 -5.14 -7.82
CA ASP A 161 3.78 -4.96 -7.81
C ASP A 161 3.26 -4.78 -9.25
N ASN A 162 3.99 -4.02 -10.08
CA ASN A 162 3.69 -3.89 -11.52
C ASN A 162 3.99 -5.17 -12.33
N LYS A 163 4.80 -6.10 -11.81
CA LYS A 163 5.01 -7.43 -12.42
C LYS A 163 3.91 -8.40 -12.01
N ASP A 164 3.33 -8.25 -10.82
CA ASP A 164 2.07 -8.91 -10.44
C ASP A 164 0.86 -8.36 -11.22
N GLU A 165 0.97 -7.16 -11.83
CA GLU A 165 0.02 -6.68 -12.86
C GLU A 165 0.13 -7.45 -14.19
N SER A 166 1.15 -8.32 -14.40
CA SER A 166 1.37 -9.03 -15.67
C SER A 166 0.42 -10.21 -15.93
N MET A 167 -0.78 -10.18 -15.35
CA MET A 167 -1.94 -10.96 -15.79
C MET A 167 -2.92 -10.07 -16.59
N ILE A 168 -2.45 -9.34 -17.61
CA ILE A 168 -3.28 -8.64 -18.62
C ILE A 168 -4.51 -7.90 -18.03
N TYR A 169 -4.30 -6.98 -17.08
CA TYR A 169 -5.34 -6.06 -16.58
C TYR A 169 -4.84 -4.60 -16.64
N GLY A 170 -5.71 -3.70 -17.09
CA GLY A 170 -5.53 -2.24 -16.97
C GLY A 170 -6.21 -1.75 -15.70
N TYR A 171 -5.57 -0.83 -15.00
CA TYR A 171 -6.11 -0.14 -13.82
C TYR A 171 -6.32 1.33 -14.14
N LYS A 172 -7.42 1.92 -13.67
CA LYS A 172 -7.75 3.32 -13.94
C LYS A 172 -8.20 4.04 -12.69
N ARG A 173 -7.41 5.03 -12.28
CA ARG A 173 -7.70 5.85 -11.11
C ARG A 173 -8.66 6.98 -11.41
N LEU A 174 -9.66 7.17 -10.56
CA LEU A 174 -10.59 8.29 -10.64
C LEU A 174 -10.77 8.94 -9.26
N GLN A 175 -10.61 10.26 -9.23
CA GLN A 175 -10.88 11.05 -8.04
C GLN A 175 -12.39 11.31 -7.96
N GLN A 176 -13.11 10.55 -7.12
CA GLN A 176 -14.56 10.64 -7.00
C GLN A 176 -15.04 10.32 -5.59
N ASP A 177 -15.69 11.30 -4.97
CA ASP A 177 -16.22 11.20 -3.60
C ASP A 177 -17.21 10.02 -3.47
N VAL A 178 -17.07 9.26 -2.38
CA VAL A 178 -18.10 8.33 -1.91
C VAL A 178 -19.37 9.15 -1.65
N LYS A 179 -20.46 8.85 -2.38
CA LYS A 179 -21.64 9.75 -2.39
C LYS A 179 -22.45 9.67 -1.10
N ASP A 180 -22.71 8.46 -0.60
CA ASP A 180 -23.50 8.26 0.60
C ASP A 180 -23.02 7.00 1.34
N VAL A 181 -22.88 7.13 2.66
CA VAL A 181 -22.47 6.06 3.57
C VAL A 181 -23.56 5.92 4.62
N ASP A 182 -24.36 4.87 4.54
CA ASP A 182 -25.16 4.46 5.71
C ASP A 182 -24.28 3.60 6.60
N VAL A 183 -23.44 4.28 7.39
CA VAL A 183 -22.48 3.66 8.32
C VAL A 183 -23.21 2.71 9.28
N LYS A 184 -24.48 2.99 9.64
CA LYS A 184 -25.26 2.14 10.55
C LYS A 184 -25.67 0.82 9.93
N GLN A 185 -25.82 0.77 8.60
CA GLN A 185 -26.17 -0.45 7.87
C GLN A 185 -24.93 -1.13 7.24
N GLY A 186 -23.76 -0.49 7.29
CA GLY A 186 -22.54 -0.99 6.65
C GLY A 186 -22.64 -1.00 5.13
N ILE A 187 -23.46 -0.10 4.56
CA ILE A 187 -23.66 0.05 3.12
C ILE A 187 -22.88 1.28 2.67
N VAL A 188 -22.00 1.07 1.69
CA VAL A 188 -21.23 2.14 1.04
C VAL A 188 -21.70 2.24 -0.40
N THR A 189 -21.98 3.46 -0.84
CA THR A 189 -22.43 3.75 -2.21
C THR A 189 -21.54 4.79 -2.88
N GLY A 190 -21.36 4.67 -4.18
CA GLY A 190 -20.49 5.58 -4.92
C GLY A 190 -20.36 5.20 -6.38
N TYR A 191 -19.31 5.72 -7.01
CA TYR A 191 -18.99 5.43 -8.40
C TYR A 191 -17.57 4.90 -8.49
N PHE A 192 -17.42 3.73 -9.09
CA PHE A 192 -16.10 3.19 -9.42
C PHE A 192 -15.51 3.88 -10.66
N SER A 193 -16.36 4.39 -11.55
CA SER A 193 -15.92 5.08 -12.75
C SER A 193 -16.91 6.14 -13.23
N ALA A 194 -16.43 7.15 -13.96
CA ALA A 194 -17.22 8.21 -14.58
C ALA A 194 -17.07 8.18 -16.11
N PHE A 195 -18.12 8.56 -16.83
CA PHE A 195 -18.12 8.56 -18.29
C PHE A 195 -17.63 9.86 -18.90
N ASN A 196 -17.09 9.77 -20.12
CA ASN A 196 -16.81 10.90 -21.01
C ASN A 196 -15.77 11.91 -20.47
N ILE A 197 -14.94 11.50 -19.51
CA ILE A 197 -13.84 12.28 -18.94
C ILE A 197 -12.54 11.58 -19.31
N VAL A 198 -11.51 12.36 -19.66
CA VAL A 198 -10.15 11.85 -19.84
C VAL A 198 -9.58 11.53 -18.47
N ASP A 199 -9.26 10.27 -18.23
CA ASP A 199 -8.64 9.80 -16.99
C ASP A 199 -7.13 10.07 -16.97
N ALA A 200 -6.48 9.71 -15.85
CA ALA A 200 -5.05 9.93 -15.65
C ALA A 200 -4.16 9.18 -16.65
N ASP A 201 -4.70 8.13 -17.28
CA ASP A 201 -4.00 7.28 -18.24
C ASP A 201 -4.22 7.72 -19.70
N GLY A 202 -4.96 8.82 -19.89
CA GLY A 202 -5.23 9.38 -21.22
C GLY A 202 -6.33 8.66 -21.99
N ASP A 203 -7.26 8.01 -21.28
CA ASP A 203 -8.37 7.30 -21.89
C ASP A 203 -9.73 7.90 -21.47
N ILE A 204 -10.79 7.56 -22.20
CA ILE A 204 -12.17 7.96 -21.93
C ILE A 204 -13.05 6.71 -21.87
N ILE A 205 -13.69 6.44 -20.73
CA ILE A 205 -14.73 5.41 -20.65
C ILE A 205 -16.03 5.95 -21.28
N ARG A 206 -16.57 5.24 -22.28
CA ARG A 206 -17.86 5.60 -22.89
C ARG A 206 -19.03 4.88 -22.20
N PRO A 207 -20.24 5.50 -22.18
CA PRO A 207 -21.44 4.81 -21.73
C PRO A 207 -21.65 3.50 -22.50
N GLY A 208 -22.03 2.43 -21.80
CA GLY A 208 -22.14 1.09 -22.36
C GLY A 208 -20.88 0.23 -22.22
N ALA A 209 -19.73 0.81 -21.86
CA ALA A 209 -18.47 0.07 -21.77
C ALA A 209 -18.48 -1.04 -20.71
N PHE A 210 -19.29 -0.91 -19.64
CA PHE A 210 -19.40 -1.92 -18.59
C PHE A 210 -20.57 -2.88 -18.81
N LYS A 211 -21.47 -2.60 -19.77
CA LYS A 211 -22.74 -3.33 -19.95
C LYS A 211 -22.57 -4.84 -19.95
N ARG A 212 -21.64 -5.37 -20.76
CA ARG A 212 -21.39 -6.82 -20.82
C ARG A 212 -20.95 -7.37 -19.46
N SER A 213 -20.07 -6.66 -18.76
CA SER A 213 -19.58 -7.11 -17.45
C SER A 213 -20.69 -7.10 -16.40
N ILE A 214 -21.59 -6.12 -16.44
CA ILE A 214 -22.77 -6.05 -15.58
C ILE A 214 -23.75 -7.18 -15.89
N ASP A 215 -23.97 -7.51 -17.16
CA ASP A 215 -24.94 -8.54 -17.56
C ASP A 215 -24.38 -9.97 -17.38
N GLU A 216 -23.09 -10.20 -17.61
CA GLU A 216 -22.50 -11.55 -17.69
C GLU A 216 -21.59 -11.93 -16.52
N TRP A 217 -20.87 -10.97 -15.92
CA TRP A 217 -19.83 -11.23 -14.90
C TRP A 217 -20.31 -10.93 -13.49
N PHE A 218 -21.03 -9.83 -13.32
CA PHE A 218 -21.56 -9.43 -12.02
C PHE A 218 -22.53 -10.46 -11.41
N PRO A 219 -23.50 -11.05 -12.13
CA PRO A 219 -24.40 -12.07 -11.57
C PRO A 219 -23.68 -13.35 -11.15
N LYS A 220 -22.50 -13.61 -11.73
CA LYS A 220 -21.62 -14.74 -11.37
C LYS A 220 -20.69 -14.42 -10.19
N GLY A 221 -20.81 -13.24 -9.59
CA GLY A 221 -19.96 -12.77 -8.50
C GLY A 221 -18.50 -12.58 -8.92
N ARG A 222 -18.22 -12.33 -10.20
CA ARG A 222 -16.86 -12.17 -10.74
C ARG A 222 -16.32 -10.75 -10.63
N VAL A 223 -17.18 -9.77 -10.37
CA VAL A 223 -16.78 -8.38 -10.06
C VAL A 223 -16.61 -8.24 -8.55
N LYS A 224 -15.42 -7.84 -8.08
CA LYS A 224 -15.09 -7.70 -6.66
C LYS A 224 -15.03 -6.24 -6.20
N HIS A 225 -15.24 -6.02 -4.90
CA HIS A 225 -14.94 -4.75 -4.25
C HIS A 225 -13.70 -4.93 -3.37
N LEU A 226 -12.56 -4.36 -3.78
CA LEU A 226 -11.27 -4.55 -3.14
C LEU A 226 -10.71 -3.24 -2.55
N LEU A 227 -9.78 -3.35 -1.60
CA LEU A 227 -8.97 -2.23 -1.12
C LEU A 227 -7.64 -2.21 -1.87
N ASN A 228 -7.26 -1.05 -2.43
CA ASN A 228 -5.96 -0.83 -3.09
C ASN A 228 -5.58 -1.87 -4.15
N HIS A 229 -6.55 -2.35 -4.93
CA HIS A 229 -6.37 -3.41 -5.94
C HIS A 229 -5.84 -4.75 -5.41
N ASP A 230 -5.82 -4.96 -4.08
CA ASP A 230 -5.29 -6.19 -3.49
C ASP A 230 -6.39 -7.26 -3.41
N PRO A 231 -6.28 -8.38 -4.15
CA PRO A 231 -7.26 -9.47 -4.09
C PRO A 231 -7.35 -10.15 -2.73
N LYS A 232 -6.35 -9.96 -1.85
CA LYS A 232 -6.34 -10.42 -0.46
C LYS A 232 -7.09 -9.46 0.47
N GLN A 233 -7.52 -8.30 -0.01
CA GLN A 233 -8.25 -7.28 0.76
C GLN A 233 -9.67 -7.05 0.22
N PRO A 234 -10.56 -8.06 0.22
CA PRO A 234 -11.95 -7.87 -0.14
C PRO A 234 -12.68 -7.04 0.94
N LEU A 235 -13.35 -5.98 0.50
CA LEU A 235 -14.06 -5.04 1.37
C LEU A 235 -15.49 -5.50 1.65
N GLY A 236 -16.17 -5.99 0.61
CA GLY A 236 -17.59 -6.28 0.72
C GLY A 236 -18.18 -6.96 -0.51
N LYS A 237 -19.48 -7.24 -0.41
CA LYS A 237 -20.29 -7.77 -1.51
C LYS A 237 -20.98 -6.60 -2.21
N ILE A 238 -20.79 -6.49 -3.52
CA ILE A 238 -21.54 -5.53 -4.34
C ILE A 238 -22.96 -6.08 -4.53
N ASN A 239 -23.96 -5.32 -4.10
CA ASN A 239 -25.38 -5.67 -4.22
C ASN A 239 -26.01 -5.02 -5.45
N VAL A 240 -25.59 -3.79 -5.77
CA VAL A 240 -26.02 -3.05 -6.96
C VAL A 240 -24.78 -2.64 -7.73
N LEU A 241 -24.78 -2.90 -9.03
CA LEU A 241 -23.79 -2.41 -9.99
C LEU A 241 -24.54 -2.04 -11.27
N LYS A 242 -24.52 -0.76 -11.64
CA LYS A 242 -25.24 -0.28 -12.83
C LYS A 242 -24.54 0.92 -13.46
N GLU A 243 -24.79 1.12 -14.74
CA GLU A 243 -24.47 2.38 -15.41
C GLU A 243 -25.63 3.37 -15.23
N ASP A 244 -25.33 4.65 -15.03
CA ASP A 244 -26.26 5.76 -15.14
C ASP A 244 -25.68 6.88 -16.03
N GLU A 245 -26.30 8.07 -16.04
CA GLU A 245 -25.82 9.20 -16.85
C GLU A 245 -24.40 9.68 -16.44
N TYR A 246 -23.99 9.39 -15.20
CA TYR A 246 -22.71 9.80 -14.66
C TYR A 246 -21.62 8.76 -14.90
N GLY A 247 -21.90 7.48 -14.63
CA GLY A 247 -20.85 6.47 -14.59
C GLY A 247 -21.28 5.09 -14.10
N LEU A 248 -20.31 4.32 -13.60
CA LEU A 248 -20.50 3.01 -13.00
C LEU A 248 -20.81 3.15 -11.51
N TYR A 249 -22.09 3.18 -11.17
CA TYR A 249 -22.61 3.25 -9.81
C TYR A 249 -22.53 1.89 -9.11
N TYR A 250 -22.23 1.91 -7.81
CA TYR A 250 -22.26 0.73 -6.95
C TYR A 250 -22.94 0.97 -5.60
N GLU A 251 -23.52 -0.11 -5.05
CA GLU A 251 -23.87 -0.24 -3.62
C GLU A 251 -23.21 -1.51 -3.08
N SER A 252 -22.40 -1.39 -2.05
CA SER A 252 -21.66 -2.50 -1.46
C SER A 252 -22.01 -2.69 0.01
N GLN A 253 -22.41 -3.91 0.36
CA GLN A 253 -22.48 -4.35 1.76
C GLN A 253 -21.07 -4.69 2.22
N ILE A 254 -20.54 -3.86 3.11
CA ILE A 254 -19.22 -4.03 3.68
C ILE A 254 -19.24 -5.18 4.69
N GLY A 255 -18.17 -5.97 4.68
CA GLY A 255 -18.02 -7.10 5.59
C GLY A 255 -17.84 -6.66 7.05
N LYS A 256 -18.20 -7.54 7.97
CA LYS A 256 -18.08 -7.32 9.42
C LYS A 256 -16.72 -7.77 9.99
N HIS A 257 -15.82 -8.25 9.14
CA HIS A 257 -14.44 -8.57 9.50
C HIS A 257 -13.64 -7.28 9.72
N SER A 258 -12.47 -7.39 10.37
CA SER A 258 -11.69 -6.22 10.80
C SER A 258 -11.40 -5.24 9.65
N LEU A 259 -10.99 -5.75 8.49
CA LEU A 259 -10.76 -4.93 7.30
C LEU A 259 -12.00 -4.15 6.84
N GLY A 260 -13.19 -4.77 6.86
CA GLY A 260 -14.44 -4.10 6.48
C GLY A 260 -14.87 -3.05 7.51
N VAL A 261 -14.74 -3.36 8.80
CA VAL A 261 -15.01 -2.40 9.88
C VAL A 261 -14.07 -1.20 9.81
N ASP A 262 -12.78 -1.45 9.58
CA ASP A 262 -11.80 -0.38 9.38
C ASP A 262 -12.07 0.41 8.10
N PHE A 263 -12.48 -0.24 7.03
CA PHE A 263 -12.87 0.46 5.81
C PHE A 263 -14.00 1.45 6.04
N LEU A 264 -15.04 1.08 6.78
CA LEU A 264 -16.11 2.02 7.14
C LEU A 264 -15.58 3.22 7.93
N LYS A 265 -14.62 2.98 8.84
CA LYS A 265 -13.94 4.03 9.61
C LYS A 265 -13.05 4.91 8.72
N MET A 266 -12.36 4.34 7.74
CA MET A 266 -11.56 5.08 6.75
C MET A 266 -12.44 5.96 5.87
N VAL A 267 -13.63 5.50 5.53
CA VAL A 267 -14.62 6.29 4.79
C VAL A 267 -15.21 7.39 5.69
N GLU A 268 -15.63 7.09 6.92
CA GLU A 268 -16.17 8.09 7.87
C GLU A 268 -15.14 9.19 8.21
N SER A 269 -13.88 8.77 8.34
CA SER A 269 -12.76 9.67 8.55
C SER A 269 -12.27 10.33 7.27
N ASP A 270 -12.94 10.15 6.12
CA ASP A 270 -12.61 10.82 4.87
C ASP A 270 -11.21 10.44 4.31
N LEU A 271 -10.57 9.38 4.83
CA LEU A 271 -9.28 8.86 4.35
C LEU A 271 -9.45 8.19 2.97
N VAL A 272 -10.53 7.44 2.79
CA VAL A 272 -10.91 6.87 1.50
C VAL A 272 -11.93 7.78 0.83
N LYS A 273 -11.53 8.40 -0.27
CA LYS A 273 -12.38 9.26 -1.12
C LYS A 273 -12.26 8.95 -2.60
N GLU A 274 -11.50 7.92 -2.94
CA GLU A 274 -11.12 7.69 -4.32
C GLU A 274 -11.28 6.22 -4.67
N HIS A 275 -11.57 6.03 -5.95
CA HIS A 275 -11.86 4.72 -6.48
C HIS A 275 -11.06 4.49 -7.76
N SER A 276 -10.97 3.22 -8.09
CA SER A 276 -10.37 2.76 -9.32
C SER A 276 -11.09 1.52 -9.80
N ILE A 277 -10.80 1.11 -11.03
CA ILE A 277 -11.31 -0.13 -11.61
C ILE A 277 -10.15 -0.97 -12.11
N GLY A 278 -10.27 -2.28 -11.95
CA GLY A 278 -9.42 -3.28 -12.61
C GLY A 278 -10.21 -3.93 -13.74
N PHE A 279 -9.72 -3.82 -14.97
CA PHE A 279 -10.44 -4.24 -16.17
C PHE A 279 -9.49 -4.74 -17.27
N ASN A 280 -10.04 -5.25 -18.37
CA ASN A 280 -9.30 -5.53 -19.59
C ASN A 280 -10.04 -4.93 -20.79
N VAL A 281 -9.31 -4.27 -21.69
CA VAL A 281 -9.88 -3.60 -22.86
C VAL A 281 -10.28 -4.62 -23.93
N ARG A 282 -11.53 -4.54 -24.38
CA ARG A 282 -12.08 -5.46 -25.39
C ARG A 282 -12.34 -4.76 -26.70
N ASN A 283 -12.86 -3.53 -26.62
CA ASN A 283 -13.02 -2.65 -27.78
C ASN A 283 -12.67 -1.22 -27.41
N GLN A 284 -11.92 -0.56 -28.28
CA GLN A 284 -11.55 0.83 -28.12
C GLN A 284 -11.37 1.51 -29.48
N LYS A 285 -11.56 2.82 -29.50
CA LYS A 285 -11.22 3.69 -30.62
C LYS A 285 -10.01 4.54 -30.21
N LYS A 286 -8.90 4.34 -30.91
CA LYS A 286 -7.68 5.13 -30.68
C LYS A 286 -7.88 6.55 -31.21
N GLY A 287 -7.58 7.53 -30.38
CA GLY A 287 -7.59 8.95 -30.74
C GLY A 287 -6.20 9.54 -30.73
N LYS A 288 -6.09 10.78 -31.21
CA LYS A 288 -4.84 11.55 -31.14
C LYS A 288 -4.57 12.05 -29.71
N ASP A 289 -5.63 12.41 -28.99
CA ASP A 289 -5.57 13.04 -27.68
C ASP A 289 -5.96 12.09 -26.53
N ALA A 290 -6.86 11.14 -26.78
CA ALA A 290 -7.23 10.09 -25.81
C ALA A 290 -7.80 8.85 -26.52
N ASN A 291 -7.69 7.66 -25.93
CA ASN A 291 -8.41 6.48 -26.44
C ASN A 291 -9.81 6.40 -25.85
N GLU A 292 -10.81 6.11 -26.67
CA GLU A 292 -12.17 5.92 -26.22
C GLU A 292 -12.41 4.42 -25.96
N LEU A 293 -12.61 4.02 -24.72
CA LEU A 293 -12.93 2.64 -24.35
C LEU A 293 -14.44 2.41 -24.50
N LEU A 294 -14.79 1.50 -25.41
CA LEU A 294 -16.18 1.21 -25.80
C LEU A 294 -16.72 -0.07 -25.18
N ASP A 295 -15.83 -0.99 -24.79
CA ASP A 295 -16.17 -2.26 -24.17
C ASP A 295 -14.98 -2.76 -23.35
N ILE A 296 -15.24 -3.07 -22.08
CA ILE A 296 -14.24 -3.64 -21.17
C ILE A 296 -14.79 -4.85 -20.41
N THR A 297 -13.89 -5.75 -20.04
CA THR A 297 -14.18 -6.76 -19.02
C THR A 297 -13.78 -6.20 -17.66
N LEU A 298 -14.76 -5.94 -16.79
CA LEU A 298 -14.55 -5.45 -15.44
C LEU A 298 -14.33 -6.62 -14.47
N TYR A 299 -13.26 -6.56 -13.69
CA TYR A 299 -12.92 -7.56 -12.68
C TYR A 299 -13.17 -7.03 -11.27
N GLU A 300 -12.98 -5.73 -11.06
CA GLU A 300 -13.17 -5.12 -9.76
C GLU A 300 -13.46 -3.62 -9.84
N GLY A 301 -14.15 -3.13 -8.82
CA GLY A 301 -14.01 -1.76 -8.36
C GLY A 301 -13.18 -1.75 -7.07
N SER A 302 -12.21 -0.87 -6.97
CA SER A 302 -11.36 -0.75 -5.79
C SER A 302 -11.52 0.60 -5.12
N SER A 303 -11.65 0.57 -3.80
CA SER A 303 -11.51 1.77 -2.97
C SER A 303 -10.03 1.95 -2.59
N LEU A 304 -9.55 3.18 -2.59
CA LEU A 304 -8.13 3.46 -2.40
C LEU A 304 -7.89 4.18 -1.07
N THR A 305 -7.04 3.61 -0.19
CA THR A 305 -6.50 4.30 1.00
C THR A 305 -5.30 5.16 0.67
N SER A 306 -4.66 4.86 -0.45
CA SER A 306 -3.54 5.59 -0.99
C SER A 306 -4.00 6.87 -1.69
N TRP A 307 -3.19 7.92 -1.74
CA TRP A 307 -2.06 7.94 -2.67
C TRP A 307 -0.67 7.59 -2.04
N GLY A 308 -0.50 6.53 -1.23
CA GLY A 308 0.80 6.10 -0.69
C GLY A 308 1.51 5.08 -1.61
N ALA A 309 2.81 5.14 -1.93
CA ALA A 309 3.97 5.68 -1.19
C ALA A 309 4.97 6.46 -2.09
N ASN A 310 4.53 7.49 -2.82
CA ASN A 310 5.38 8.31 -3.71
C ASN A 310 5.01 9.83 -3.59
N GLU A 311 5.93 10.71 -3.99
CA GLU A 311 6.38 11.90 -3.25
C GLU A 311 5.79 13.27 -3.68
N TYR A 312 4.61 13.31 -4.32
CA TYR A 312 4.05 14.57 -4.86
C TYR A 312 2.55 14.79 -4.63
N THR A 313 2.04 14.71 -3.40
CA THR A 313 0.60 14.76 -3.13
C THR A 313 0.12 15.98 -2.32
N PRO A 314 0.09 17.21 -2.89
CA PRO A 314 -0.75 18.26 -2.34
C PRO A 314 -2.23 18.02 -2.72
N MET A 315 -3.04 17.72 -1.70
CA MET A 315 -4.50 17.50 -1.76
C MET A 315 -5.24 18.35 -2.81
N LEU A 316 -5.82 17.69 -3.82
CA LEU A 316 -6.55 18.32 -4.95
C LEU A 316 -7.94 18.87 -4.58
N GLY A 317 -8.51 18.46 -3.44
CA GLY A 317 -9.82 18.95 -2.97
C GLY A 317 -9.77 20.08 -1.93
N VAL A 318 -8.67 20.19 -1.18
CA VAL A 318 -8.54 21.14 -0.07
C VAL A 318 -7.65 22.30 -0.48
N LYS A 319 -8.28 23.33 -1.06
CA LYS A 319 -7.56 24.42 -1.74
C LYS A 319 -7.08 25.52 -0.78
N SER A 320 -7.64 25.61 0.42
CA SER A 320 -7.29 26.65 1.40
C SER A 320 -6.62 26.12 2.65
N LEU A 321 -5.77 26.94 3.27
CA LEU A 321 -5.09 26.65 4.53
C LEU A 321 -6.09 26.28 5.64
N ASP A 322 -7.17 27.05 5.77
CA ASP A 322 -8.22 26.85 6.79
C ASP A 322 -8.89 25.47 6.67
N GLN A 323 -9.22 25.05 5.45
CA GLN A 323 -9.82 23.73 5.24
C GLN A 323 -8.84 22.60 5.56
N ARG A 324 -7.52 22.79 5.38
CA ARG A 324 -6.49 21.81 5.75
C ARG A 324 -6.34 21.69 7.27
N VAL A 325 -6.33 22.83 7.97
CA VAL A 325 -6.31 22.87 9.44
C VAL A 325 -7.55 22.18 10.02
N GLU A 326 -8.73 22.44 9.45
CA GLU A 326 -9.97 21.80 9.90
C GLU A 326 -9.95 20.28 9.62
N ARG A 327 -9.41 19.85 8.48
CA ARG A 327 -9.20 18.42 8.17
C ARG A 327 -8.33 17.74 9.22
N VAL A 328 -7.20 18.34 9.58
CA VAL A 328 -6.29 17.82 10.62
C VAL A 328 -7.03 17.64 11.95
N LYS A 329 -7.76 18.67 12.41
CA LYS A 329 -8.51 18.61 13.68
C LYS A 329 -9.54 17.48 13.69
N LYS A 330 -10.23 17.25 12.58
CA LYS A 330 -11.20 16.16 12.44
C LYS A 330 -10.52 14.80 12.54
N LEU A 331 -9.41 14.61 11.82
CA LEU A 331 -8.63 13.37 11.85
C LEU A 331 -8.04 13.09 13.24
N GLU A 332 -7.45 14.09 13.90
CA GLU A 332 -6.92 13.94 15.26
C GLU A 332 -8.03 13.55 16.27
N ARG A 333 -9.21 14.18 16.15
CA ARG A 333 -10.35 13.83 16.99
C ARG A 333 -10.81 12.40 16.71
N PHE A 334 -10.89 11.99 15.45
CA PHE A 334 -11.26 10.65 15.06
C PHE A 334 -10.27 9.63 15.65
N VAL A 335 -8.97 9.78 15.39
CA VAL A 335 -7.92 8.89 15.90
C VAL A 335 -7.96 8.76 17.43
N LYS A 336 -8.22 9.85 18.15
CA LYS A 336 -8.26 9.82 19.62
C LYS A 336 -9.44 9.02 20.21
N HIS A 337 -10.54 8.89 19.50
CA HIS A 337 -11.78 8.28 20.03
C HIS A 337 -12.25 7.07 19.21
N SER A 338 -11.52 6.70 18.15
CA SER A 338 -11.84 5.57 17.29
C SER A 338 -11.33 4.26 17.89
N ASP A 339 -12.06 3.19 17.63
CA ASP A 339 -11.69 1.80 17.86
C ASP A 339 -11.14 1.13 16.59
N ALA A 340 -10.68 1.91 15.60
CA ALA A 340 -10.00 1.39 14.41
C ALA A 340 -8.75 0.57 14.79
N THR A 341 -8.33 -0.35 13.92
CA THR A 341 -7.08 -1.09 14.12
C THR A 341 -5.86 -0.17 14.15
N ASP A 342 -4.75 -0.66 14.74
CA ASP A 342 -3.50 0.09 14.81
C ASP A 342 -2.93 0.43 13.43
N GLU A 343 -3.13 -0.43 12.44
CA GLU A 343 -2.76 -0.21 11.05
C GLU A 343 -3.55 0.96 10.46
N THR A 344 -4.87 0.97 10.68
CA THR A 344 -5.74 2.06 10.23
C THR A 344 -5.42 3.38 10.93
N ILE A 345 -5.16 3.34 12.24
CA ILE A 345 -4.70 4.50 13.00
C ILE A 345 -3.36 5.01 12.45
N GLN A 346 -2.43 4.12 12.11
CA GLN A 346 -1.15 4.53 11.51
C GLN A 346 -1.33 5.21 10.15
N LEU A 347 -2.26 4.74 9.32
CA LEU A 347 -2.59 5.39 8.04
C LEU A 347 -3.15 6.80 8.25
N LEU A 348 -4.10 6.96 9.19
CA LEU A 348 -4.68 8.26 9.53
C LEU A 348 -3.64 9.22 10.13
N MET A 349 -2.74 8.73 10.98
CA MET A 349 -1.64 9.52 11.53
C MET A 349 -0.64 9.95 10.46
N LEU A 350 -0.40 9.12 9.44
CA LEU A 350 0.43 9.48 8.30
C LEU A 350 -0.20 10.62 7.48
N GLU A 351 -1.52 10.55 7.22
CA GLU A 351 -2.27 11.63 6.55
C GLU A 351 -2.17 12.94 7.34
N ILE A 352 -2.36 12.90 8.67
CA ILE A 352 -2.21 14.08 9.55
C ILE A 352 -0.82 14.69 9.38
N LYS A 353 0.25 13.87 9.41
CA LYS A 353 1.63 14.36 9.26
C LYS A 353 1.85 15.05 7.91
N GLN A 354 1.32 14.48 6.83
CA GLN A 354 1.44 15.06 5.49
C GLN A 354 0.68 16.39 5.38
N LEU A 355 -0.52 16.47 5.95
CA LEU A 355 -1.30 17.71 5.97
C LEU A 355 -0.59 18.82 6.74
N ASN A 356 0.01 18.50 7.89
CA ASN A 356 0.79 19.46 8.67
C ASN A 356 2.01 19.98 7.89
N GLN A 357 2.75 19.12 7.19
CA GLN A 357 3.86 19.57 6.34
C GLN A 357 3.39 20.56 5.26
N LEU A 358 2.29 20.25 4.58
CA LEU A 358 1.73 21.14 3.55
C LEU A 358 1.25 22.49 4.12
N ILE A 359 0.72 22.50 5.35
CA ILE A 359 0.33 23.73 6.05
C ILE A 359 1.56 24.59 6.33
N GLU A 360 2.66 23.99 6.78
CA GLU A 360 3.93 24.69 7.02
C GLU A 360 4.48 25.29 5.72
N ASP A 361 4.53 24.51 4.65
CA ASP A 361 5.04 24.95 3.35
C ASP A 361 4.22 26.12 2.77
N MET A 362 2.89 26.03 2.85
CA MET A 362 1.99 27.11 2.41
C MET A 362 2.12 28.38 3.25
N SER A 363 2.35 28.23 4.55
CA SER A 363 2.56 29.36 5.46
C SER A 363 3.90 30.04 5.19
N ALA A 364 4.95 29.26 4.91
CA ALA A 364 6.26 29.78 4.53
C ALA A 364 6.23 30.52 3.18
N ALA A 365 5.47 30.03 2.21
CA ALA A 365 5.31 30.68 0.90
C ALA A 365 4.55 32.02 0.96
N GLN A 366 3.81 32.29 2.04
CA GLN A 366 3.09 33.55 2.27
C GLN A 366 3.88 34.54 3.15
N ALA A 367 5.06 34.17 3.65
CA ALA A 367 5.88 35.06 4.46
C ALA A 367 6.47 36.20 3.60
N PRO A 368 6.43 37.46 4.08
CA PRO A 368 7.03 38.59 3.36
C PRO A 368 8.54 38.37 3.18
N ALA A 369 9.07 38.72 2.01
CA ALA A 369 10.50 38.64 1.73
C ALA A 369 11.30 39.42 2.80
N PRO A 370 12.47 38.91 3.24
CA PRO A 370 13.31 39.63 4.18
C PRO A 370 13.68 40.98 3.58
N ALA A 371 13.50 42.05 4.37
CA ALA A 371 13.84 43.39 3.95
C ALA A 371 15.33 43.46 3.60
N ASP A 372 15.66 44.04 2.43
CA ASP A 372 17.04 44.23 1.99
C ASP A 372 17.84 44.94 3.10
N PRO A 373 19.06 44.47 3.39
CA PRO A 373 19.92 45.16 4.34
C PRO A 373 20.18 46.58 3.83
N ALA A 374 19.93 47.56 4.70
CA ALA A 374 20.13 48.97 4.38
C ALA A 374 21.55 49.22 3.84
N PRO A 375 21.70 49.99 2.75
CA PRO A 375 23.01 50.28 2.18
C PRO A 375 23.87 51.03 3.20
N VAL A 376 25.09 50.52 3.41
CA VAL A 376 26.13 51.08 4.30
C VAL A 376 26.81 52.27 3.66
#